data_AF-A0A951V3W0-F1
#
_entry.id   AF-A0A951V3W0-F1
#
_cell.length_a   1.000
_cell.length_b   1.000
_cell.length_c   1.000
_cell.angle_alpha   90.00
_cell.angle_beta   90.00
_cell.angle_gamma   90.00
#
_symmetry.space_group_name_H-M   'P 1'
#
loop_
_entity.id
_entity.type
_entity.pdbx_description
1 polymer ?
#
loop_
_entity_poly.entity_id
_entity_poly.type
_entity_poly.pdbx_seq_one_letter_code
_entity_poly.pdbx_strand_id
1 'polypeptide(L)'
;MKKTIIFFFCSILLLTACAGPYQAIKKRGSKDFNTMMKEIDALVKDEAFEHAHWGILIKSLDTDEVWYAQNENRLFMPASNNKIPTTALAFMTLGPDFRFETHVLSKGNVRNGVLHGDLVVWSNGDPTMYERYMEDSRAVFYAWADTLKAQGIRRIEGNIIGDDDAFDDVYLGSGWAWDYLQIWYAAQFGALQFNENYVDVKIIPPVDMGGKVQLIPNCPSTYYTIQNQVQVVATGPNRINMERDFFSNDIIISGQVRAGSPMLERTPTIHNPTAFYVHVLKEVLEEKGIIVTGKALDCDDVDNWIHAPFDIGYRELANYYSVPLSEILTRLMKRSQNMYAETIPRAVAWNETGLGTLRTGREIMDSLFVQFGIEPGSWIYSDGSGLTRYNYISPQILINILEG
;
A
#
# COMPACT_ATOMS: atom_id res chain seq x y z
N MET A 1 59.72 30.79 -49.25
CA MET A 1 60.42 31.45 -48.13
C MET A 1 59.46 32.31 -47.34
N LYS A 2 59.10 31.88 -46.13
CA LYS A 2 58.94 32.68 -44.89
C LYS A 2 58.23 31.78 -43.87
N LYS A 3 58.98 31.42 -42.81
CA LYS A 3 58.51 30.72 -41.62
C LYS A 3 57.84 31.74 -40.71
N THR A 4 56.66 31.44 -40.20
CA THR A 4 56.06 32.17 -39.08
C THR A 4 55.89 31.17 -37.93
N ILE A 5 56.71 31.37 -36.90
CA ILE A 5 56.61 30.70 -35.60
C ILE A 5 55.65 31.54 -34.76
N ILE A 6 54.58 30.91 -34.28
CA ILE A 6 53.60 31.49 -33.35
C ILE A 6 54.14 31.27 -31.94
N PHE A 7 54.45 32.36 -31.23
CA PHE A 7 54.88 32.33 -29.84
C PHE A 7 53.68 32.36 -28.89
N PHE A 8 53.70 31.41 -27.96
CA PHE A 8 52.88 31.33 -26.75
C PHE A 8 53.04 32.60 -25.90
N PHE A 9 51.94 33.26 -25.55
CA PHE A 9 51.92 34.25 -24.48
C PHE A 9 51.28 33.62 -23.24
N CYS A 10 52.12 33.37 -22.24
CA CYS A 10 51.74 32.94 -20.91
C CYS A 10 51.24 34.16 -20.14
N SER A 11 49.92 34.36 -20.06
CA SER A 11 49.31 35.38 -19.24
C SER A 11 49.08 34.84 -17.82
N ILE A 12 49.94 35.29 -16.90
CA ILE A 12 49.74 35.19 -15.45
C ILE A 12 48.47 35.99 -15.12
N LEU A 13 47.36 35.30 -14.89
CA LEU A 13 46.17 35.91 -14.28
C LEU A 13 46.40 35.99 -12.77
N LEU A 14 46.61 37.22 -12.29
CA LEU A 14 46.42 37.57 -10.88
C LEU A 14 44.95 37.28 -10.52
N LEU A 15 44.71 36.18 -9.81
CA LEU A 15 43.46 35.94 -9.11
C LEU A 15 43.38 36.95 -7.96
N THR A 16 42.85 38.14 -8.26
CA THR A 16 42.34 39.04 -7.25
C THR A 16 41.19 38.33 -6.57
N ALA A 17 41.43 37.85 -5.35
CA ALA A 17 40.39 37.40 -4.44
C ALA A 17 39.44 38.58 -4.21
N CYS A 18 38.31 38.61 -4.92
CA CYS A 18 37.13 39.32 -4.46
C CYS A 18 36.63 38.58 -3.22
N ALA A 19 37.25 38.86 -2.07
CA ALA A 19 36.58 38.75 -0.79
C ALA A 19 35.41 39.73 -0.83
N GLY A 20 34.28 39.30 -1.40
CA GLY A 20 33.00 39.94 -1.11
C GLY A 20 32.86 39.99 0.41
N PRO A 21 32.30 41.07 0.98
CA PRO A 21 32.07 41.11 2.41
C PRO A 21 31.33 39.82 2.76
N TYR A 22 31.92 39.04 3.67
CA TYR A 22 31.24 37.94 4.31
C TYR A 22 29.96 38.55 4.88
N GLN A 23 28.86 38.46 4.14
CA GLN A 23 27.55 38.71 4.71
C GLN A 23 27.45 37.59 5.72
N ALA A 24 27.75 37.93 6.98
CA ALA A 24 27.25 37.18 8.10
C ALA A 24 25.81 36.86 7.72
N ILE A 25 25.48 35.57 7.57
CA ILE A 25 24.11 35.12 7.52
C ILE A 25 23.49 35.80 8.72
N LYS A 26 22.71 36.86 8.47
CA LYS A 26 21.95 37.49 9.54
C LYS A 26 21.18 36.33 10.11
N LYS A 27 21.45 35.96 11.37
CA LYS A 27 20.48 35.23 12.19
C LYS A 27 19.16 35.89 11.87
N ARG A 28 18.26 35.19 11.16
CA ARG A 28 16.90 35.68 10.96
C ARG A 28 16.43 35.96 12.38
N GLY A 29 16.28 37.25 12.68
CA GLY A 29 16.12 37.72 14.05
C GLY A 29 14.88 37.08 14.65
N SER A 30 14.82 37.09 15.97
CA SER A 30 13.69 36.77 16.86
C SER A 30 12.40 37.57 16.60
N LYS A 31 12.22 38.14 15.40
CA LYS A 31 10.94 38.58 14.86
C LYS A 31 10.34 37.42 14.04
N ASP A 32 9.31 36.73 14.51
CA ASP A 32 8.55 37.02 15.71
C ASP A 32 7.77 35.78 16.13
N PHE A 33 8.39 34.90 16.92
CA PHE A 33 7.71 33.73 17.48
C PHE A 33 6.44 34.15 18.23
N ASN A 34 6.46 35.29 18.92
CA ASN A 34 5.26 35.81 19.57
C ASN A 34 4.16 36.20 18.57
N THR A 35 4.51 36.67 17.38
CA THR A 35 3.52 36.90 16.30
C THR A 35 3.02 35.59 15.73
N MET A 36 3.89 34.60 15.46
CA MET A 36 3.44 33.26 15.03
C MET A 36 2.47 32.64 16.05
N MET A 37 2.80 32.68 17.35
CA MET A 37 1.93 32.18 18.41
C MET A 37 0.58 32.91 18.43
N LYS A 38 0.57 34.24 18.28
CA LYS A 38 -0.67 35.03 18.20
C LYS A 38 -1.50 34.71 16.96
N GLU A 39 -0.86 34.45 15.82
CA GLU A 39 -1.54 34.06 14.59
C GLU A 39 -2.17 32.68 14.71
N ILE A 40 -1.45 31.70 15.30
CA ILE A 40 -2.01 30.37 15.60
C ILE A 40 -3.18 30.49 16.57
N ASP A 41 -3.02 31.24 17.66
CA ASP A 41 -4.08 31.49 18.64
C ASP A 41 -5.33 32.09 18.00
N ALA A 42 -5.17 33.05 17.09
CA ALA A 42 -6.28 33.67 16.38
C ALA A 42 -7.01 32.67 15.48
N LEU A 43 -6.28 31.80 14.77
CA LEU A 43 -6.87 30.75 13.94
C LEU A 43 -7.63 29.71 14.76
N VAL A 44 -7.05 29.28 15.87
CA VAL A 44 -7.66 28.27 16.75
C VAL A 44 -8.91 28.79 17.46
N LYS A 45 -8.96 30.10 17.76
CA LYS A 45 -10.09 30.78 18.42
C LYS A 45 -11.12 31.37 17.45
N ASP A 46 -10.95 31.18 16.15
CA ASP A 46 -11.94 31.62 15.16
C ASP A 46 -13.30 30.97 15.43
N GLU A 47 -14.39 31.74 15.30
CA GLU A 47 -15.76 31.27 15.58
C GLU A 47 -16.12 30.05 14.73
N ALA A 48 -15.54 29.90 13.53
CA ALA A 48 -15.72 28.71 12.68
C ALA A 48 -15.24 27.41 13.35
N PHE A 49 -14.38 27.49 14.37
CA PHE A 49 -13.81 26.35 15.10
C PHE A 49 -14.22 26.29 16.57
N GLU A 50 -15.29 26.99 16.98
CA GLU A 50 -15.76 27.05 18.38
C GLU A 50 -15.95 25.67 19.03
N HIS A 51 -16.34 24.67 18.24
CA HIS A 51 -16.59 23.30 18.72
C HIS A 51 -15.50 22.30 18.32
N ALA A 52 -14.40 22.77 17.74
CA ALA A 52 -13.27 21.92 17.38
C ALA A 52 -12.35 21.66 18.58
N HIS A 53 -11.69 20.50 18.57
CA HIS A 53 -10.64 20.17 19.54
C HIS A 53 -9.28 20.22 18.83
N TRP A 54 -8.38 21.05 19.34
CA TRP A 54 -7.05 21.25 18.78
C TRP A 54 -5.98 20.66 19.67
N GLY A 55 -5.09 19.88 19.07
CA GLY A 55 -3.82 19.43 19.64
C GLY A 55 -2.69 19.92 18.74
N ILE A 56 -1.81 20.77 19.25
CA ILE A 56 -0.73 21.39 18.48
C ILE A 56 0.55 21.32 19.30
N LEU A 57 1.62 20.84 18.67
CA LEU A 57 2.98 20.93 19.20
C LEU A 57 3.91 21.34 18.07
N ILE A 58 4.64 22.43 18.27
CA ILE A 58 5.65 22.93 17.34
C ILE A 58 6.96 23.03 18.10
N LYS A 59 7.98 22.33 17.61
CA LYS A 59 9.28 22.20 18.27
C LYS A 59 10.40 22.38 17.26
N SER A 60 11.49 22.99 17.72
CA SER A 60 12.75 23.10 16.97
C SER A 60 13.52 21.79 17.04
N LEU A 61 13.86 21.20 15.89
CA LEU A 61 14.74 20.03 15.83
C LEU A 61 16.20 20.37 16.16
N ASP A 62 16.62 21.63 15.98
CA ASP A 62 18.01 22.06 16.22
C ASP A 62 18.28 22.39 17.70
N THR A 63 17.28 22.94 18.39
CA THR A 63 17.44 23.52 19.74
C THR A 63 16.60 22.86 20.81
N ASP A 64 15.75 21.90 20.43
CA ASP A 64 14.77 21.25 21.33
C ASP A 64 13.69 22.21 21.89
N GLU A 65 13.72 23.48 21.48
CA GLU A 65 12.82 24.51 21.97
C GLU A 65 11.39 24.30 21.47
N VAL A 66 10.44 24.21 22.39
CA VAL A 66 9.00 24.20 22.08
C VAL A 66 8.55 25.62 21.79
N TRP A 67 8.15 25.87 20.54
CA TRP A 67 7.68 27.18 20.07
C TRP A 67 6.18 27.39 20.26
N TYR A 68 5.40 26.32 20.27
CA TYR A 68 3.97 26.37 20.55
C TYR A 68 3.49 25.02 21.07
N ALA A 69 2.65 25.04 22.10
CA ALA A 69 2.02 23.84 22.64
C ALA A 69 0.59 24.16 23.05
N GLN A 70 -0.35 23.34 22.61
CA GLN A 70 -1.74 23.36 23.02
C GLN A 70 -2.26 21.93 23.05
N ASN A 71 -2.66 21.47 24.23
CA ASN A 71 -3.18 20.10 24.42
C ASN A 71 -2.24 19.01 23.86
N GLU A 72 -0.94 19.26 23.86
CA GLU A 72 0.10 18.43 23.24
C GLU A 72 0.15 17.01 23.80
N ASN A 73 -0.31 16.82 25.04
CA ASN A 73 -0.41 15.54 25.73
C ASN A 73 -1.82 14.92 25.70
N ARG A 74 -2.80 15.58 25.06
CA ARG A 74 -4.15 15.02 24.89
C ARG A 74 -4.19 14.07 23.71
N LEU A 75 -5.05 13.07 23.82
CA LEU A 75 -5.25 12.06 22.79
C LEU A 75 -6.27 12.52 21.75
N PHE A 76 -5.94 12.34 20.47
CA PHE A 76 -6.78 12.68 19.33
C PHE A 76 -6.83 11.51 18.35
N MET A 77 -7.91 11.42 17.57
CA MET A 77 -7.96 10.54 16.42
C MET A 77 -6.98 11.07 15.35
N PRO A 78 -5.91 10.34 15.01
CA PRO A 78 -4.89 10.84 14.09
C PRO A 78 -5.30 10.85 12.62
N ALA A 79 -6.38 10.14 12.26
CA ALA A 79 -6.61 9.72 10.89
C ALA A 79 -5.30 9.12 10.31
N SER A 80 -4.99 9.39 9.04
CA SER A 80 -3.80 8.86 8.37
C SER A 80 -2.45 9.27 8.95
N ASN A 81 -2.38 10.18 9.94
CA ASN A 81 -1.14 10.41 10.68
C ASN A 81 -0.71 9.15 11.47
N ASN A 82 -1.61 8.20 11.70
CA ASN A 82 -1.32 6.89 12.30
C ASN A 82 -0.33 6.07 11.47
N LYS A 83 -0.17 6.38 10.18
CA LYS A 83 0.83 5.72 9.34
C LYS A 83 2.27 6.06 9.76
N ILE A 84 2.50 7.19 10.45
CA ILE A 84 3.83 7.57 10.94
C ILE A 84 4.42 6.48 11.85
N PRO A 85 3.78 6.09 12.98
CA PRO A 85 4.26 5.00 13.82
C PRO A 85 4.38 3.67 13.06
N THR A 86 3.45 3.36 12.14
CA THR A 86 3.53 2.16 11.29
C THR A 86 4.80 2.14 10.44
N THR A 87 5.15 3.27 9.82
CA THR A 87 6.35 3.36 8.99
C THR A 87 7.64 3.34 9.81
N ALA A 88 7.64 3.99 10.98
CA ALA A 88 8.77 3.96 11.90
C ALA A 88 9.04 2.53 12.38
N LEU A 89 7.99 1.80 12.78
CA LEU A 89 8.08 0.38 13.14
C LEU A 89 8.77 -0.42 12.04
N ALA A 90 8.29 -0.35 10.80
CA ALA A 90 8.82 -1.15 9.70
C ALA A 90 10.28 -0.80 9.38
N PHE A 91 10.58 0.50 9.31
CA PHE A 91 11.91 0.98 8.95
C PHE A 91 12.95 0.57 9.98
N MET A 92 12.62 0.62 11.27
CA MET A 92 13.54 0.29 12.36
C MET A 92 13.71 -1.19 12.61
N THR A 93 12.71 -2.01 12.29
CA THR A 93 12.75 -3.46 12.52
C THR A 93 13.30 -4.21 11.31
N LEU A 94 12.71 -3.98 10.13
CA LEU A 94 13.05 -4.71 8.90
C LEU A 94 14.19 -4.05 8.11
N GLY A 95 14.31 -2.72 8.21
CA GLY A 95 15.29 -1.94 7.45
C GLY A 95 14.86 -1.60 6.02
N PRO A 96 15.47 -0.57 5.41
CA PRO A 96 15.03 0.00 4.11
C PRO A 96 15.17 -0.94 2.91
N ASP A 97 16.05 -1.94 3.01
CA ASP A 97 16.37 -2.90 1.95
C ASP A 97 15.57 -4.20 2.05
N PHE A 98 14.76 -4.35 3.10
CA PHE A 98 13.87 -5.51 3.26
C PHE A 98 13.00 -5.68 2.02
N ARG A 99 12.76 -6.94 1.64
CA ARG A 99 11.85 -7.31 0.56
C ARG A 99 10.92 -8.39 1.07
N PHE A 100 9.64 -8.20 0.80
CA PHE A 100 8.65 -9.26 0.86
C PHE A 100 8.99 -10.35 -0.15
N GLU A 101 8.64 -11.58 0.21
CA GLU A 101 8.90 -12.78 -0.57
C GLU A 101 7.56 -13.46 -0.88
N THR A 102 7.48 -13.99 -2.10
CA THR A 102 6.38 -14.84 -2.53
C THR A 102 6.97 -16.07 -3.20
N HIS A 103 6.52 -17.25 -2.78
CA HIS A 103 7.06 -18.54 -3.23
C HIS A 103 5.95 -19.36 -3.87
N VAL A 104 6.29 -19.97 -5.00
CA VAL A 104 5.45 -20.95 -5.68
C VAL A 104 6.02 -22.32 -5.41
N LEU A 105 5.27 -23.12 -4.66
CA LEU A 105 5.71 -24.37 -4.05
C LEU A 105 4.86 -25.54 -4.57
N SER A 106 5.41 -26.76 -4.49
CA SER A 106 4.64 -27.98 -4.72
C SER A 106 5.29 -29.19 -4.05
N LYS A 107 4.48 -30.10 -3.52
CA LYS A 107 4.91 -31.46 -3.12
C LYS A 107 4.80 -32.49 -4.25
N GLY A 108 4.03 -32.14 -5.29
CA GLY A 108 3.79 -32.99 -6.45
C GLY A 108 5.05 -33.23 -7.28
N ASN A 109 5.14 -34.42 -7.86
CA ASN A 109 6.21 -34.77 -8.79
C ASN A 109 5.84 -34.38 -10.22
N VAL A 110 6.84 -33.95 -11.00
CA VAL A 110 6.67 -33.68 -12.43
C VAL A 110 7.06 -34.91 -13.24
N ARG A 111 6.12 -35.45 -14.03
CA ARG A 111 6.35 -36.59 -14.94
C ARG A 111 5.73 -36.30 -16.29
N ASN A 112 6.52 -36.46 -17.36
CA ASN A 112 6.06 -36.23 -18.75
C ASN A 112 5.37 -34.85 -18.94
N GLY A 113 5.87 -33.84 -18.24
CA GLY A 113 5.33 -32.47 -18.26
C GLY A 113 4.05 -32.24 -17.46
N VAL A 114 3.62 -33.22 -16.66
CA VAL A 114 2.47 -33.11 -15.77
C VAL A 114 2.96 -33.00 -14.33
N LEU A 115 2.51 -31.96 -13.61
CA LEU A 115 2.66 -31.84 -12.17
C LEU A 115 1.51 -32.59 -11.49
N HIS A 116 1.84 -33.70 -10.81
CA HIS A 116 0.87 -34.50 -10.05
C HIS A 116 0.81 -34.03 -8.60
N GLY A 117 0.05 -32.97 -8.35
CA GLY A 117 -0.16 -32.36 -7.05
C GLY A 117 -0.59 -30.90 -7.18
N ASP A 118 -0.84 -30.28 -6.04
CA ASP A 118 -1.22 -28.88 -5.96
C ASP A 118 -0.02 -27.96 -6.19
N LEU A 119 -0.31 -26.79 -6.76
CA LEU A 119 0.58 -25.64 -6.77
C LEU A 119 0.17 -24.74 -5.61
N VAL A 120 1.11 -24.41 -4.73
CA VAL A 120 0.84 -23.57 -3.55
C VAL A 120 1.58 -22.26 -3.71
N VAL A 121 0.90 -21.14 -3.50
CA VAL A 121 1.53 -19.82 -3.45
C VAL A 121 1.50 -19.37 -2.01
N TRP A 122 2.67 -19.08 -1.45
CA TRP A 122 2.80 -18.53 -0.10
C TRP A 122 3.49 -17.17 -0.16
N SER A 123 3.09 -16.21 0.66
CA SER A 123 3.78 -14.91 0.78
C SER A 123 3.78 -14.40 2.22
N ASN A 124 4.76 -13.57 2.55
CA ASN A 124 4.81 -12.82 3.80
C ASN A 124 4.20 -11.40 3.71
N GLY A 125 3.32 -11.15 2.73
CA GLY A 125 2.54 -9.91 2.67
C GLY A 125 2.93 -8.89 1.60
N ASP A 126 3.53 -9.27 0.46
CA ASP A 126 3.89 -8.30 -0.58
C ASP A 126 2.67 -7.46 -1.04
N PRO A 127 2.64 -6.14 -0.79
CA PRO A 127 1.50 -5.31 -1.18
C PRO A 127 1.64 -4.71 -2.59
N THR A 128 2.68 -5.04 -3.36
CA THR A 128 3.14 -4.21 -4.50
C THR A 128 2.75 -4.68 -5.90
N MET A 129 2.03 -5.79 -6.03
CA MET A 129 1.63 -6.39 -7.33
C MET A 129 0.45 -5.64 -7.99
N TYR A 130 0.70 -4.42 -8.49
CA TYR A 130 -0.34 -3.53 -9.05
C TYR A 130 0.19 -2.61 -10.18
N GLU A 131 -0.67 -2.27 -11.14
CA GLU A 131 -0.34 -1.55 -12.39
C GLU A 131 0.18 -0.12 -12.21
N ARG A 132 -0.04 0.51 -11.06
CA ARG A 132 0.60 1.83 -10.80
C ARG A 132 2.12 1.71 -10.69
N TYR A 133 2.63 0.51 -10.48
CA TYR A 133 4.04 0.23 -10.22
C TYR A 133 4.66 -0.75 -11.23
N MET A 134 3.80 -1.43 -12.00
CA MET A 134 4.16 -2.41 -13.02
C MET A 134 3.43 -2.05 -14.31
N GLU A 135 3.97 -2.39 -15.46
CA GLU A 135 3.25 -2.17 -16.73
C GLU A 135 1.94 -2.97 -16.79
N ASP A 136 1.92 -4.15 -16.18
CA ASP A 136 0.76 -5.04 -16.00
C ASP A 136 0.83 -5.65 -14.59
N SER A 137 -0.26 -5.66 -13.83
CA SER A 137 -0.29 -6.25 -12.48
C SER A 137 0.00 -7.75 -12.52
N ARG A 138 -0.31 -8.44 -13.62
CA ARG A 138 -0.10 -9.88 -13.83
C ARG A 138 1.32 -10.22 -14.29
N ALA A 139 2.22 -9.24 -14.42
CA ALA A 139 3.58 -9.47 -14.94
C ALA A 139 4.36 -10.54 -14.16
N VAL A 140 4.21 -10.61 -12.83
CA VAL A 140 4.83 -11.67 -12.01
C VAL A 140 4.27 -13.04 -12.38
N PHE A 141 2.95 -13.16 -12.57
CA PHE A 141 2.30 -14.42 -12.96
C PHE A 141 2.74 -14.88 -14.34
N TYR A 142 2.93 -13.95 -15.29
CA TYR A 142 3.49 -14.26 -16.59
C TYR A 142 4.92 -14.83 -16.49
N ALA A 143 5.77 -14.22 -15.66
CA ALA A 143 7.13 -14.70 -15.43
C ALA A 143 7.15 -16.09 -14.76
N TRP A 144 6.25 -16.35 -13.81
CA TRP A 144 6.10 -17.67 -13.19
C TRP A 144 5.58 -18.72 -14.18
N ALA A 145 4.59 -18.40 -15.00
CA ALA A 145 4.11 -19.31 -16.04
C ALA A 145 5.24 -19.70 -17.02
N ASP A 146 6.07 -18.75 -17.41
CA ASP A 146 7.23 -19.01 -18.28
C ASP A 146 8.30 -19.85 -17.57
N THR A 147 8.54 -19.59 -16.27
CA THR A 147 9.43 -20.40 -15.42
C THR A 147 8.96 -21.85 -15.28
N LEU A 148 7.67 -22.07 -14.99
CA LEU A 148 7.08 -23.40 -14.89
C LEU A 148 7.19 -24.15 -16.22
N LYS A 149 6.98 -23.47 -17.35
CA LYS A 149 7.20 -24.08 -18.68
C LYS A 149 8.65 -24.43 -18.93
N ALA A 150 9.59 -23.59 -18.55
CA ALA A 150 11.02 -23.86 -18.69
C ALA A 150 11.43 -25.12 -17.91
N GLN A 151 10.76 -25.40 -16.78
CA GLN A 151 10.90 -26.64 -16.01
C GLN A 151 10.15 -27.85 -16.61
N GLY A 152 9.55 -27.69 -17.79
CA GLY A 152 8.84 -28.75 -18.50
C GLY A 152 7.39 -28.93 -18.08
N ILE A 153 6.87 -28.14 -17.13
CA ILE A 153 5.46 -28.24 -16.69
C ILE A 153 4.56 -27.70 -17.81
N ARG A 154 3.56 -28.47 -18.20
CA ARG A 154 2.54 -28.14 -19.22
C ARG A 154 1.13 -28.38 -18.69
N ARG A 155 0.99 -29.14 -17.61
CA ARG A 155 -0.28 -29.47 -16.97
C ARG A 155 -0.08 -29.59 -15.47
N ILE A 156 -1.04 -29.11 -14.68
CA ILE A 156 -1.13 -29.24 -13.23
C ILE A 156 -2.42 -29.98 -12.93
N GLU A 157 -2.31 -31.14 -12.25
CA GLU A 157 -3.46 -31.99 -11.94
C GLU A 157 -4.10 -31.72 -10.57
N GLY A 158 -3.44 -30.92 -9.72
CA GLY A 158 -4.00 -30.41 -8.48
C GLY A 158 -4.63 -29.03 -8.60
N ASN A 159 -4.94 -28.46 -7.45
CA ASN A 159 -5.43 -27.11 -7.23
C ASN A 159 -4.28 -26.09 -7.29
N ILE A 160 -4.66 -24.81 -7.42
CA ILE A 160 -3.80 -23.67 -7.14
C ILE A 160 -4.27 -23.12 -5.80
N ILE A 161 -3.45 -23.24 -4.75
CA ILE A 161 -3.82 -22.90 -3.38
C ILE A 161 -3.05 -21.65 -2.96
N GLY A 162 -3.76 -20.64 -2.47
CA GLY A 162 -3.16 -19.46 -1.84
C GLY A 162 -3.02 -19.73 -0.36
N ASP A 163 -1.80 -19.61 0.16
CA ASP A 163 -1.46 -19.82 1.55
C ASP A 163 -1.10 -18.47 2.17
N ASP A 164 -2.08 -17.83 2.83
CA ASP A 164 -1.95 -16.53 3.49
C ASP A 164 -1.82 -16.59 5.02
N ASP A 165 -1.68 -17.80 5.58
CA ASP A 165 -1.46 -18.13 7.00
C ASP A 165 -0.18 -17.50 7.62
N ALA A 166 0.61 -16.74 6.83
CA ALA A 166 1.64 -15.89 7.43
C ALA A 166 1.00 -14.84 8.35
N PHE A 167 -0.22 -14.41 8.05
CA PHE A 167 -1.01 -13.46 8.84
C PHE A 167 -2.23 -14.14 9.49
N ASP A 168 -2.93 -13.41 10.38
CA ASP A 168 -4.24 -13.83 10.87
C ASP A 168 -5.38 -13.57 9.86
N ASP A 169 -6.48 -14.32 10.00
CA ASP A 169 -7.72 -14.21 9.19
C ASP A 169 -8.54 -12.93 9.51
N VAL A 170 -7.85 -11.85 9.85
CA VAL A 170 -8.43 -10.54 10.10
C VAL A 170 -8.22 -9.69 8.87
N TYR A 171 -9.21 -9.70 7.98
CA TYR A 171 -9.12 -9.03 6.68
C TYR A 171 -9.60 -7.57 6.67
N LEU A 172 -10.15 -7.07 7.78
CA LEU A 172 -10.69 -5.71 7.90
C LEU A 172 -10.22 -5.07 9.21
N GLY A 173 -10.04 -3.75 9.20
CA GLY A 173 -9.66 -3.02 10.42
C GLY A 173 -10.81 -2.94 11.43
N SER A 174 -10.45 -2.97 12.71
CA SER A 174 -11.42 -2.90 13.81
C SER A 174 -12.23 -1.61 13.76
N GLY A 175 -13.56 -1.70 13.79
CA GLY A 175 -14.44 -0.53 13.78
C GLY A 175 -14.56 0.19 12.43
N TRP A 176 -14.08 -0.42 11.33
CA TRP A 176 -14.35 0.11 10.01
C TRP A 176 -15.86 0.10 9.72
N ALA A 177 -16.38 1.23 9.23
CA ALA A 177 -17.79 1.39 8.95
C ALA A 177 -18.19 0.65 7.66
N TRP A 178 -19.32 -0.04 7.75
CA TRP A 178 -19.81 -0.94 6.69
C TRP A 178 -20.10 -0.22 5.37
N ASP A 179 -20.47 1.06 5.43
CA ASP A 179 -20.93 1.89 4.30
C ASP A 179 -19.81 2.27 3.33
N TYR A 180 -18.54 2.09 3.72
CA TYR A 180 -17.40 2.32 2.85
C TYR A 180 -16.56 1.08 2.50
N LEU A 181 -16.92 -0.12 2.97
CA LEU A 181 -16.13 -1.34 2.74
C LEU A 181 -15.97 -1.73 1.26
N GLN A 182 -16.81 -1.17 0.39
CA GLN A 182 -16.73 -1.33 -1.06
C GLN A 182 -15.72 -0.40 -1.74
N ILE A 183 -15.14 0.58 -1.04
CA ILE A 183 -14.26 1.62 -1.60
C ILE A 183 -12.80 1.25 -1.36
N TRP A 184 -11.93 1.47 -2.34
CA TRP A 184 -10.50 1.10 -2.36
C TRP A 184 -9.72 1.31 -1.06
N TYR A 185 -9.99 2.38 -0.30
CA TYR A 185 -9.27 2.67 0.94
C TYR A 185 -9.64 1.73 2.10
N ALA A 186 -10.68 0.90 1.92
CA ALA A 186 -11.13 -0.12 2.85
C ALA A 186 -11.07 -1.53 2.21
N ALA A 187 -10.18 -1.71 1.22
CA ALA A 187 -9.89 -3.02 0.67
C ALA A 187 -9.46 -3.98 1.78
N GLN A 188 -9.88 -5.24 1.64
CA GLN A 188 -9.39 -6.30 2.51
C GLN A 188 -7.87 -6.42 2.37
N PHE A 189 -7.19 -6.82 3.43
CA PHE A 189 -5.75 -7.03 3.46
C PHE A 189 -5.44 -8.43 4.00
N GLY A 190 -4.27 -8.96 3.66
CA GLY A 190 -3.85 -10.31 4.03
C GLY A 190 -2.38 -10.53 3.66
N ALA A 191 -1.89 -11.77 3.76
CA ALA A 191 -0.52 -12.07 3.36
C ALA A 191 -0.38 -12.28 1.84
N LEU A 192 -1.45 -12.66 1.15
CA LEU A 192 -1.53 -12.69 -0.31
C LEU A 192 -2.43 -11.57 -0.82
N GLN A 193 -1.83 -10.67 -1.60
CA GLN A 193 -2.49 -9.45 -2.05
C GLN A 193 -2.15 -9.20 -3.51
N PHE A 194 -3.16 -8.85 -4.30
CA PHE A 194 -3.01 -8.66 -5.73
C PHE A 194 -3.85 -7.47 -6.19
N ASN A 195 -3.27 -6.62 -7.05
CA ASN A 195 -3.92 -5.42 -7.57
C ASN A 195 -4.39 -4.45 -6.45
N GLU A 196 -3.65 -4.39 -5.33
CA GLU A 196 -4.06 -3.70 -4.08
C GLU A 196 -5.47 -4.12 -3.56
N ASN A 197 -5.94 -5.31 -3.93
CA ASN A 197 -7.21 -5.91 -3.53
C ASN A 197 -8.47 -5.10 -3.92
N TYR A 198 -8.35 -4.27 -4.95
CA TYR A 198 -9.46 -3.60 -5.63
C TYR A 198 -9.24 -3.62 -7.15
N VAL A 199 -10.22 -3.19 -7.93
CA VAL A 199 -10.09 -3.07 -9.39
C VAL A 199 -10.43 -1.65 -9.80
N ASP A 200 -9.56 -0.96 -10.54
CA ASP A 200 -9.90 0.34 -11.11
C ASP A 200 -10.74 0.13 -12.37
N VAL A 201 -11.96 0.62 -12.36
CA VAL A 201 -12.87 0.54 -13.49
C VAL A 201 -12.93 1.90 -14.17
N LYS A 202 -12.30 2.00 -15.33
CA LYS A 202 -12.42 3.16 -16.22
C LYS A 202 -13.81 3.15 -16.85
N ILE A 203 -14.52 4.25 -16.67
CA ILE A 203 -15.86 4.48 -17.22
C ILE A 203 -15.69 5.47 -18.36
N ILE A 204 -15.88 4.98 -19.58
CA ILE A 204 -15.70 5.78 -20.80
C ILE A 204 -17.08 6.12 -21.36
N PRO A 205 -17.52 7.39 -21.23
CA PRO A 205 -18.73 7.86 -21.88
C PRO A 205 -18.60 7.75 -23.41
N PRO A 206 -19.68 7.43 -24.13
CA PRO A 206 -19.64 7.44 -25.59
C PRO A 206 -19.51 8.87 -26.11
N VAL A 207 -19.02 9.02 -27.35
CA VAL A 207 -18.93 10.32 -28.04
C VAL A 207 -20.33 10.90 -28.28
N ASP A 208 -21.28 10.05 -28.67
CA ASP A 208 -22.63 10.45 -29.07
C ASP A 208 -23.72 9.79 -28.21
N MET A 209 -24.91 10.39 -28.20
CA MET A 209 -26.09 9.94 -27.44
C MET A 209 -26.54 8.50 -27.75
N GLY A 210 -26.26 7.99 -28.95
CA GLY A 210 -26.61 6.63 -29.36
C GLY A 210 -25.59 5.56 -28.94
N GLY A 211 -24.44 5.96 -28.37
CA GLY A 211 -23.40 5.04 -27.95
C GLY A 211 -23.65 4.40 -26.59
N LYS A 212 -22.80 3.44 -26.23
CA LYS A 212 -22.83 2.76 -24.93
C LYS A 212 -21.64 3.19 -24.09
N VAL A 213 -21.84 3.27 -22.78
CA VAL A 213 -20.74 3.44 -21.82
C VAL A 213 -19.88 2.17 -21.82
N GLN A 214 -18.57 2.32 -21.93
CA GLN A 214 -17.63 1.21 -21.75
C GLN A 214 -17.10 1.21 -20.32
N LEU A 215 -17.05 0.03 -19.72
CA LEU A 215 -16.44 -0.21 -18.42
C LEU A 215 -15.21 -1.08 -18.65
N ILE A 216 -14.03 -0.53 -18.37
CA ILE A 216 -12.75 -1.21 -18.60
C ILE A 216 -12.05 -1.35 -17.25
N PRO A 217 -12.08 -2.54 -16.63
CA PRO A 217 -11.28 -2.80 -15.44
C PRO A 217 -9.79 -2.85 -15.78
N ASN A 218 -8.96 -2.42 -14.85
CA ASN A 218 -7.50 -2.46 -14.99
C ASN A 218 -6.98 -3.91 -14.95
N CYS A 219 -7.58 -4.78 -14.13
CA CYS A 219 -7.27 -6.20 -14.11
C CYS A 219 -8.50 -7.05 -14.47
N PRO A 220 -8.78 -7.33 -15.76
CA PRO A 220 -9.88 -8.22 -16.18
C PRO A 220 -9.70 -9.63 -15.61
N SER A 221 -10.76 -10.16 -14.98
CA SER A 221 -10.79 -11.53 -14.44
C SER A 221 -12.22 -12.04 -14.38
N THR A 222 -12.40 -13.36 -14.43
CA THR A 222 -13.69 -14.03 -14.20
C THR A 222 -14.06 -14.15 -12.72
N TYR A 223 -13.18 -13.72 -11.80
CA TYR A 223 -13.42 -13.77 -10.35
C TYR A 223 -14.51 -12.78 -9.86
N TYR A 224 -14.79 -11.74 -10.65
CA TYR A 224 -15.79 -10.74 -10.35
C TYR A 224 -16.66 -10.45 -11.58
N THR A 225 -17.82 -9.84 -11.36
CA THR A 225 -18.70 -9.36 -12.44
C THR A 225 -18.88 -7.85 -12.35
N ILE A 226 -19.03 -7.18 -13.50
CA ILE A 226 -19.38 -5.75 -13.55
C ILE A 226 -20.66 -5.58 -14.37
N GLN A 227 -21.73 -5.18 -13.70
CA GLN A 227 -23.00 -4.84 -14.32
C GLN A 227 -23.05 -3.35 -14.68
N ASN A 228 -23.17 -3.07 -15.97
CA ASN A 228 -23.31 -1.71 -16.47
C ASN A 228 -24.78 -1.26 -16.47
N GLN A 229 -25.13 -0.39 -15.52
CA GLN A 229 -26.44 0.26 -15.40
C GLN A 229 -26.33 1.78 -15.61
N VAL A 230 -25.27 2.25 -16.26
CA VAL A 230 -25.02 3.68 -16.49
C VAL A 230 -25.83 4.17 -17.69
N GLN A 231 -26.56 5.26 -17.50
CA GLN A 231 -27.34 5.90 -18.55
C GLN A 231 -26.54 7.01 -19.25
N VAL A 232 -26.71 7.14 -20.56
CA VAL A 232 -26.14 8.24 -21.34
C VAL A 232 -27.19 9.35 -21.44
N VAL A 233 -26.84 10.55 -20.99
CA VAL A 233 -27.74 11.72 -20.97
C VAL A 233 -27.19 12.85 -21.84
N ALA A 234 -28.08 13.68 -22.40
CA ALA A 234 -27.68 14.81 -23.23
C ALA A 234 -27.18 16.00 -22.37
N THR A 235 -27.78 16.19 -21.20
CA THR A 235 -27.55 17.32 -20.30
C THR A 235 -27.52 16.85 -18.84
N GLY A 236 -26.91 17.65 -17.97
CA GLY A 236 -26.79 17.36 -16.54
C GLY A 236 -25.38 16.93 -16.13
N PRO A 237 -25.15 16.73 -14.82
CA PRO A 237 -23.86 16.32 -14.29
C PRO A 237 -23.61 14.83 -14.55
N ASN A 238 -22.33 14.47 -14.64
CA ASN A 238 -21.92 13.07 -14.52
C ASN A 238 -22.06 12.66 -13.05
N ARG A 239 -22.81 11.59 -12.79
CA ARG A 239 -23.01 11.04 -11.45
C ARG A 239 -22.97 9.52 -11.54
N ILE A 240 -21.93 8.94 -10.95
CA ILE A 240 -21.74 7.49 -10.93
C ILE A 240 -21.86 6.99 -9.49
N ASN A 241 -22.69 5.98 -9.30
CA ASN A 241 -22.72 5.18 -8.10
C ASN A 241 -22.05 3.84 -8.37
N MET A 242 -21.54 3.23 -7.32
CA MET A 242 -20.92 1.92 -7.34
C MET A 242 -21.42 1.18 -6.11
N GLU A 243 -21.92 -0.03 -6.33
CA GLU A 243 -22.46 -0.91 -5.29
C GLU A 243 -21.80 -2.29 -5.44
N ARG A 244 -21.44 -2.88 -4.30
CA ARG A 244 -21.01 -4.28 -4.17
C ARG A 244 -21.53 -4.82 -2.84
N ASP A 245 -22.33 -5.89 -2.89
CA ASP A 245 -22.86 -6.51 -1.67
C ASP A 245 -21.72 -7.12 -0.84
N PHE A 246 -21.93 -7.20 0.47
CA PHE A 246 -20.98 -7.85 1.37
C PHE A 246 -20.70 -9.28 0.93
N PHE A 247 -19.44 -9.68 1.04
CA PHE A 247 -18.97 -11.03 0.68
C PHE A 247 -19.24 -11.44 -0.78
N SER A 248 -19.63 -10.50 -1.65
CA SER A 248 -19.81 -10.72 -3.08
C SER A 248 -18.70 -10.03 -3.89
N ASN A 249 -18.50 -10.52 -5.12
CA ASN A 249 -17.72 -9.85 -6.16
C ASN A 249 -18.60 -9.43 -7.35
N ASP A 250 -19.89 -9.20 -7.09
CA ASP A 250 -20.83 -8.67 -8.07
C ASP A 250 -20.89 -7.15 -7.94
N ILE A 251 -20.32 -6.45 -8.92
CA ILE A 251 -20.18 -5.00 -8.91
C ILE A 251 -21.25 -4.40 -9.81
N ILE A 252 -22.03 -3.45 -9.29
CA ILE A 252 -23.00 -2.68 -10.06
C ILE A 252 -22.48 -1.25 -10.20
N ILE A 253 -22.34 -0.79 -11.44
CA ILE A 253 -22.02 0.61 -11.75
C ILE A 253 -23.25 1.25 -12.38
N SER A 254 -23.81 2.25 -11.70
CA SER A 254 -25.07 2.90 -12.08
C SER A 254 -24.97 4.42 -12.10
N GLY A 255 -26.05 5.08 -12.53
CA GLY A 255 -26.14 6.54 -12.59
C GLY A 255 -26.15 7.04 -14.03
N GLN A 256 -25.49 8.17 -14.29
CA GLN A 256 -25.53 8.84 -15.59
C GLN A 256 -24.21 9.48 -15.99
N VAL A 257 -23.93 9.50 -17.28
CA VAL A 257 -22.84 10.24 -17.92
C VAL A 257 -23.35 11.04 -19.12
N ARG A 258 -22.76 12.20 -19.35
CA ARG A 258 -23.02 12.98 -20.56
C ARG A 258 -22.18 12.46 -21.73
N ALA A 259 -22.79 12.37 -22.91
CA ALA A 259 -22.06 12.05 -24.14
C ALA A 259 -20.89 13.06 -24.36
N GLY A 260 -19.73 12.55 -24.77
CA GLY A 260 -18.50 13.31 -24.97
C GLY A 260 -17.88 13.89 -23.70
N SER A 261 -18.34 13.48 -22.51
CA SER A 261 -17.71 13.89 -21.25
C SER A 261 -16.41 13.10 -20.98
N PRO A 262 -15.49 13.64 -20.15
CA PRO A 262 -14.26 12.94 -19.81
C PRO A 262 -14.50 11.58 -19.15
N MET A 263 -13.50 10.70 -19.27
CA MET A 263 -13.44 9.43 -18.55
C MET A 263 -13.61 9.66 -17.03
N LEU A 264 -14.35 8.76 -16.39
CA LEU A 264 -14.46 8.68 -14.93
C LEU A 264 -13.85 7.37 -14.45
N GLU A 265 -13.68 7.24 -13.14
CA GLU A 265 -13.12 6.04 -12.51
C GLU A 265 -13.90 5.67 -11.25
N ARG A 266 -14.07 4.37 -11.01
CA ARG A 266 -14.53 3.79 -9.76
C ARG A 266 -13.63 2.62 -9.39
N THR A 267 -13.44 2.40 -8.09
CA THR A 267 -12.40 1.50 -7.58
C THR A 267 -13.00 0.53 -6.55
N PRO A 268 -13.88 -0.39 -6.99
CA PRO A 268 -14.49 -1.39 -6.11
C PRO A 268 -13.45 -2.30 -5.46
N THR A 269 -13.57 -2.53 -4.16
CA THR A 269 -12.82 -3.58 -3.46
C THR A 269 -13.24 -4.97 -3.95
N ILE A 270 -12.33 -5.92 -3.87
CA ILE A 270 -12.59 -7.33 -4.13
C ILE A 270 -12.66 -8.09 -2.80
N HIS A 271 -13.67 -8.92 -2.65
CA HIS A 271 -13.81 -9.83 -1.52
C HIS A 271 -12.95 -11.07 -1.71
N ASN A 272 -12.33 -11.52 -0.61
CA ASN A 272 -11.37 -12.61 -0.53
C ASN A 272 -10.15 -12.36 -1.46
N PRO A 273 -9.17 -11.57 -0.99
CA PRO A 273 -7.99 -11.24 -1.79
C PRO A 273 -7.09 -12.44 -2.09
N THR A 274 -7.04 -13.44 -1.22
CA THR A 274 -6.24 -14.66 -1.40
C THR A 274 -6.79 -15.51 -2.54
N ALA A 275 -8.10 -15.77 -2.53
CA ALA A 275 -8.76 -16.45 -3.63
C ALA A 275 -8.71 -15.63 -4.94
N PHE A 276 -8.83 -14.30 -4.89
CA PHE A 276 -8.63 -13.45 -6.08
C PHE A 276 -7.23 -13.63 -6.67
N TYR A 277 -6.20 -13.61 -5.84
CA TYR A 277 -4.81 -13.80 -6.24
C TYR A 277 -4.63 -15.11 -7.02
N VAL A 278 -5.03 -16.24 -6.43
CA VAL A 278 -4.81 -17.55 -7.06
C VAL A 278 -5.76 -17.84 -8.23
N HIS A 279 -6.93 -17.20 -8.26
CA HIS A 279 -7.82 -17.26 -9.41
C HIS A 279 -7.19 -16.57 -10.62
N VAL A 280 -6.66 -15.36 -10.46
CA VAL A 280 -5.97 -14.65 -11.55
C VAL A 280 -4.69 -15.38 -11.96
N LEU A 281 -3.92 -15.94 -11.01
CA LEU A 281 -2.78 -16.77 -11.34
C LEU A 281 -3.19 -17.97 -12.20
N LYS A 282 -4.27 -18.68 -11.83
CA LYS A 282 -4.80 -19.79 -12.62
C LYS A 282 -5.17 -19.34 -14.04
N GLU A 283 -5.89 -18.23 -14.20
CA GLU A 283 -6.24 -17.69 -15.52
C GLU A 283 -4.98 -17.40 -16.35
N VAL A 284 -3.94 -16.81 -15.75
CA VAL A 284 -2.67 -16.52 -16.41
C VAL A 284 -1.94 -17.80 -16.83
N LEU A 285 -1.93 -18.84 -15.98
CA LEU A 285 -1.32 -20.13 -16.33
C LEU A 285 -2.02 -20.75 -17.54
N GLU A 286 -3.36 -20.72 -17.57
CA GLU A 286 -4.18 -21.22 -18.67
C GLU A 286 -4.01 -20.39 -19.95
N GLU A 287 -3.99 -19.06 -19.85
CA GLU A 287 -3.69 -18.13 -20.97
C GLU A 287 -2.32 -18.46 -21.59
N LYS A 288 -1.34 -18.77 -20.73
CA LYS A 288 0.00 -19.17 -21.15
C LYS A 288 0.04 -20.62 -21.65
N GLY A 289 -1.03 -21.40 -21.59
CA GLY A 289 -1.10 -22.77 -22.12
C GLY A 289 -0.60 -23.85 -21.17
N ILE A 290 -0.54 -23.57 -19.86
CA ILE A 290 -0.45 -24.61 -18.83
C ILE A 290 -1.88 -25.01 -18.46
N ILE A 291 -2.23 -26.27 -18.67
CA ILE A 291 -3.58 -26.78 -18.34
C ILE A 291 -3.67 -26.98 -16.82
N VAL A 292 -4.65 -26.36 -16.15
CA VAL A 292 -4.90 -26.57 -14.72
C VAL A 292 -6.25 -27.27 -14.55
N THR A 293 -6.27 -28.47 -13.97
CA THR A 293 -7.55 -29.20 -13.78
C THR A 293 -8.21 -28.99 -12.44
N GLY A 294 -7.46 -28.55 -11.43
CA GLY A 294 -8.02 -28.22 -10.12
C GLY A 294 -8.66 -26.83 -10.06
N LYS A 295 -9.04 -26.46 -8.84
CA LYS A 295 -9.62 -25.15 -8.52
C LYS A 295 -8.54 -24.17 -8.06
N ALA A 296 -8.86 -22.88 -8.09
CA ALA A 296 -8.15 -21.88 -7.31
C ALA A 296 -8.82 -21.80 -5.94
N LEU A 297 -8.07 -21.97 -4.86
CA LEU A 297 -8.60 -22.08 -3.50
C LEU A 297 -7.79 -21.20 -2.55
N ASP A 298 -8.51 -20.62 -1.60
CA ASP A 298 -7.93 -20.13 -0.36
C ASP A 298 -7.50 -21.33 0.51
N CYS A 299 -6.44 -21.20 1.30
CA CYS A 299 -6.00 -22.29 2.18
C CYS A 299 -7.04 -22.61 3.25
N ASP A 300 -7.80 -21.60 3.69
CA ASP A 300 -8.90 -21.74 4.65
C ASP A 300 -10.05 -22.62 4.11
N ASP A 301 -10.17 -22.73 2.80
CA ASP A 301 -11.15 -23.59 2.13
C ASP A 301 -10.64 -25.03 1.93
N VAL A 302 -9.43 -25.36 2.41
CA VAL A 302 -8.80 -26.68 2.28
C VAL A 302 -8.79 -27.42 3.62
N ASP A 303 -9.49 -28.56 3.65
CA ASP A 303 -9.59 -29.39 4.85
C ASP A 303 -8.21 -29.83 5.38
N ASN A 304 -7.95 -29.58 6.67
CA ASN A 304 -6.70 -29.91 7.37
C ASN A 304 -5.45 -29.30 6.70
N TRP A 305 -5.56 -28.05 6.22
CA TRP A 305 -4.41 -27.31 5.73
C TRP A 305 -3.29 -27.25 6.77
N ILE A 306 -2.05 -27.36 6.30
CA ILE A 306 -0.84 -27.13 7.08
C ILE A 306 -0.04 -26.08 6.33
N HIS A 307 0.17 -24.94 6.99
CA HIS A 307 0.93 -23.82 6.45
C HIS A 307 2.25 -24.27 5.82
N ALA A 308 2.47 -23.91 4.55
CA ALA A 308 3.53 -24.46 3.72
C ALA A 308 4.95 -24.23 4.27
N PRO A 309 5.31 -23.06 4.82
CA PRO A 309 6.60 -22.87 5.49
C PRO A 309 6.88 -23.85 6.64
N PHE A 310 5.85 -24.36 7.32
CA PHE A 310 6.00 -25.33 8.41
C PHE A 310 5.83 -26.79 7.97
N ASP A 311 5.44 -27.00 6.71
CA ASP A 311 5.17 -28.32 6.18
C ASP A 311 6.34 -28.84 5.33
N ILE A 312 6.82 -30.04 5.65
CA ILE A 312 7.99 -30.62 5.00
C ILE A 312 7.66 -31.20 3.62
N GLY A 313 8.64 -31.11 2.71
CA GLY A 313 8.57 -31.77 1.40
C GLY A 313 8.05 -30.89 0.26
N TYR A 314 7.76 -29.62 0.52
CA TYR A 314 7.57 -28.64 -0.55
C TYR A 314 8.88 -28.42 -1.31
N ARG A 315 8.77 -28.38 -2.64
CA ARG A 315 9.82 -27.92 -3.54
C ARG A 315 9.42 -26.57 -4.12
N GLU A 316 10.31 -25.60 -4.05
CA GLU A 316 10.14 -24.33 -4.74
C GLU A 316 10.25 -24.51 -6.26
N LEU A 317 9.27 -23.98 -6.98
CA LEU A 317 9.20 -23.95 -8.44
C LEU A 317 9.45 -22.55 -8.99
N ALA A 318 9.08 -21.50 -8.27
CA ALA A 318 9.39 -20.12 -8.62
C ALA A 318 9.32 -19.25 -7.36
N ASN A 319 9.88 -18.05 -7.43
CA ASN A 319 9.78 -17.05 -6.38
C ASN A 319 9.65 -15.64 -6.97
N TYR A 320 9.31 -14.69 -6.11
CA TYR A 320 9.31 -13.26 -6.40
C TYR A 320 9.73 -12.50 -5.15
N TYR A 321 10.52 -11.45 -5.35
CA TYR A 321 10.89 -10.50 -4.31
C TYR A 321 10.34 -9.13 -4.69
N SER A 322 9.57 -8.52 -3.78
CA SER A 322 9.06 -7.16 -3.91
C SER A 322 10.17 -6.13 -4.10
N VAL A 323 9.80 -4.90 -4.49
CA VAL A 323 10.71 -3.73 -4.40
C VAL A 323 11.16 -3.48 -2.94
N PRO A 324 12.28 -2.78 -2.69
CA PRO A 324 12.74 -2.51 -1.32
C PRO A 324 11.69 -1.82 -0.46
N LEU A 325 11.69 -2.10 0.85
CA LEU A 325 10.77 -1.52 1.83
C LEU A 325 10.77 0.01 1.79
N SER A 326 11.92 0.65 1.58
CA SER A 326 12.02 2.11 1.41
C SER A 326 11.10 2.65 0.29
N GLU A 327 10.98 1.93 -0.82
CA GLU A 327 10.08 2.28 -1.92
C GLU A 327 8.61 2.00 -1.54
N ILE A 328 8.34 0.88 -0.87
CA ILE A 328 7.01 0.52 -0.38
C ILE A 328 6.48 1.56 0.61
N LEU A 329 7.30 1.97 1.58
CA LEU A 329 6.96 3.01 2.56
C LEU A 329 6.78 4.38 1.91
N THR A 330 7.58 4.69 0.87
CA THR A 330 7.36 5.91 0.07
C THR A 330 5.97 5.91 -0.57
N ARG A 331 5.54 4.78 -1.15
CA ARG A 331 4.21 4.63 -1.76
C ARG A 331 3.11 4.73 -0.71
N LEU A 332 3.25 4.01 0.40
CA LEU A 332 2.35 4.05 1.56
C LEU A 332 2.13 5.50 2.00
N MET A 333 3.21 6.25 2.23
CA MET A 333 3.13 7.62 2.77
C MET A 333 2.64 8.64 1.74
N LYS A 334 3.06 8.54 0.47
CA LYS A 334 2.65 9.50 -0.57
C LYS A 334 1.20 9.36 -0.99
N ARG A 335 0.66 8.14 -1.00
CA ARG A 335 -0.75 7.87 -1.36
C ARG A 335 -1.65 7.76 -0.13
N SER A 336 -1.08 7.69 1.06
CA SER A 336 -1.80 7.29 2.28
C SER A 336 -2.52 5.94 2.09
N GLN A 337 -1.79 4.95 1.55
CA GLN A 337 -2.38 3.64 1.24
C GLN A 337 -2.68 2.88 2.54
N ASN A 338 -3.97 2.60 2.80
CA ASN A 338 -4.43 1.94 4.02
C ASN A 338 -4.08 0.45 4.10
N MET A 339 -4.37 -0.34 3.07
CA MET A 339 -4.01 -1.76 2.97
C MET A 339 -2.53 -1.98 3.31
N TYR A 340 -1.63 -1.15 2.76
CA TYR A 340 -0.19 -1.23 3.05
C TYR A 340 0.08 -1.02 4.55
N ALA A 341 -0.56 -0.02 5.15
CA ALA A 341 -0.41 0.26 6.57
C ALA A 341 -0.98 -0.83 7.47
N GLU A 342 -1.96 -1.62 7.01
CA GLU A 342 -2.47 -2.79 7.75
C GLU A 342 -1.59 -4.03 7.58
N THR A 343 -0.95 -4.19 6.42
CA THR A 343 0.01 -5.26 6.11
C THR A 343 1.29 -5.11 6.92
N ILE A 344 1.86 -3.91 6.99
CA ILE A 344 3.18 -3.65 7.58
C ILE A 344 3.35 -4.16 9.02
N PRO A 345 2.47 -3.87 9.99
CA PRO A 345 2.66 -4.35 11.37
C PRO A 345 2.61 -5.89 11.47
N ARG A 346 1.82 -6.54 10.60
CA ARG A 346 1.77 -8.02 10.52
C ARG A 346 3.02 -8.60 9.89
N ALA A 347 3.53 -7.95 8.84
CA ALA A 347 4.79 -8.35 8.22
C ALA A 347 5.96 -8.26 9.21
N VAL A 348 6.03 -7.17 9.99
CA VAL A 348 7.02 -7.03 11.07
C VAL A 348 6.87 -8.16 12.08
N ALA A 349 5.65 -8.42 12.55
CA ALA A 349 5.37 -9.48 13.50
C ALA A 349 5.75 -10.88 12.98
N TRP A 350 5.41 -11.18 11.73
CA TRP A 350 5.76 -12.43 11.07
C TRP A 350 7.28 -12.62 10.99
N ASN A 351 8.02 -11.61 10.52
CA ASN A 351 9.47 -11.73 10.35
C ASN A 351 10.22 -11.84 11.69
N GLU A 352 9.74 -11.19 12.74
CA GLU A 352 10.38 -11.23 14.06
C GLU A 352 10.01 -12.48 14.87
N THR A 353 8.81 -13.04 14.68
CA THR A 353 8.26 -14.05 15.61
C THR A 353 7.62 -15.28 14.94
N GLY A 354 7.37 -15.24 13.63
CA GLY A 354 6.58 -16.25 12.93
C GLY A 354 5.06 -16.17 13.21
N LEU A 355 4.58 -15.06 13.77
CA LEU A 355 3.15 -14.85 14.07
C LEU A 355 2.68 -13.47 13.57
N GLY A 356 2.13 -13.42 12.35
CA GLY A 356 1.75 -12.17 11.67
C GLY A 356 0.42 -11.57 12.13
N THR A 357 0.28 -11.25 13.42
CA THR A 357 -0.93 -10.59 13.95
C THR A 357 -0.70 -9.11 14.22
N LEU A 358 -1.76 -8.30 14.16
CA LEU A 358 -1.68 -6.89 14.56
C LEU A 358 -1.27 -6.74 16.03
N ARG A 359 -1.73 -7.65 16.91
CA ARG A 359 -1.38 -7.65 18.34
C ARG A 359 0.12 -7.80 18.53
N THR A 360 0.74 -8.80 17.89
CA THR A 360 2.18 -9.02 17.98
C THR A 360 2.96 -7.84 17.38
N GLY A 361 2.49 -7.30 16.25
CA GLY A 361 3.10 -6.09 15.66
C GLY A 361 3.06 -4.89 16.61
N ARG A 362 1.95 -4.73 17.35
CA ARG A 362 1.81 -3.70 18.39
C ARG A 362 2.72 -3.96 19.59
N GLU A 363 2.88 -5.20 20.05
CA GLU A 363 3.80 -5.53 21.15
C GLU A 363 5.26 -5.17 20.82
N ILE A 364 5.67 -5.43 19.58
CA ILE A 364 6.99 -5.02 19.05
C ILE A 364 7.08 -3.50 19.01
N MET A 365 6.05 -2.83 18.49
CA MET A 365 5.97 -1.37 18.41
C MET A 365 6.04 -0.69 19.78
N ASP A 366 5.24 -1.13 20.74
CA ASP A 366 5.23 -0.59 22.10
C ASP A 366 6.60 -0.79 22.76
N SER A 367 7.26 -1.94 22.56
CA SER A 367 8.62 -2.19 23.05
C SER A 367 9.67 -1.28 22.39
N LEU A 368 9.56 -1.09 21.07
CA LEU A 368 10.44 -0.24 20.27
C LEU A 368 10.27 1.24 20.61
N PHE A 369 9.10 1.69 21.02
CA PHE A 369 8.84 3.12 21.25
C PHE A 369 9.17 3.57 22.68
N VAL A 370 9.48 2.66 23.60
CA VAL A 370 10.03 3.00 24.93
C VAL A 370 11.33 3.81 24.81
N GLN A 371 12.21 3.48 23.86
CA GLN A 371 13.44 4.26 23.62
C GLN A 371 13.18 5.68 23.10
N PHE A 372 11.97 5.96 22.61
CA PHE A 372 11.51 7.30 22.22
C PHE A 372 10.77 8.02 23.35
N GLY A 373 10.83 7.48 24.57
CA GLY A 373 10.16 8.05 25.74
C GLY A 373 8.64 7.93 25.70
N ILE A 374 8.09 6.98 24.93
CA ILE A 374 6.65 6.72 24.84
C ILE A 374 6.30 5.63 25.86
N GLU A 375 5.50 5.99 26.87
CA GLU A 375 5.07 5.05 27.90
C GLU A 375 4.05 4.05 27.32
N PRO A 376 4.21 2.73 27.56
CA PRO A 376 3.21 1.75 27.16
C PRO A 376 1.83 2.08 27.72
N GLY A 377 0.81 2.04 26.86
CA GLY A 377 -0.57 2.38 27.24
C GLY A 377 -0.89 3.88 27.28
N SER A 378 0.06 4.77 27.00
CA SER A 378 -0.18 6.22 26.86
C SER A 378 -0.91 6.61 25.56
N TRP A 379 -1.13 5.65 24.66
CA TRP A 379 -1.77 5.82 23.36
C TRP A 379 -2.53 4.56 22.94
N ILE A 380 -3.31 4.65 21.86
CA ILE A 380 -4.11 3.54 21.32
C ILE A 380 -3.81 3.38 19.84
N TYR A 381 -3.18 2.26 19.49
CA TYR A 381 -2.95 1.80 18.13
C TYR A 381 -3.87 0.59 17.87
N SER A 382 -5.00 0.85 17.21
CA SER A 382 -6.09 -0.09 16.92
C SER A 382 -6.07 -0.62 15.48
N ASP A 383 -5.50 0.14 14.54
CA ASP A 383 -5.17 -0.29 13.17
C ASP A 383 -3.89 0.44 12.72
N GLY A 384 -3.31 0.07 11.58
CA GLY A 384 -2.13 0.75 11.06
C GLY A 384 -2.43 1.98 10.21
N SER A 385 -3.54 1.95 9.48
CA SER A 385 -3.86 2.97 8.49
C SER A 385 -4.34 4.30 9.07
N GLY A 386 -4.92 4.29 10.27
CA GLY A 386 -5.63 5.45 10.79
C GLY A 386 -7.09 5.54 10.34
N LEU A 387 -7.62 4.52 9.65
CA LEU A 387 -8.99 4.55 9.15
C LEU A 387 -10.00 4.32 10.28
N THR A 388 -9.66 3.48 11.26
CA THR A 388 -10.49 3.31 12.45
C THR A 388 -10.56 4.57 13.30
N ARG A 389 -11.73 4.79 13.91
CA ARG A 389 -11.96 5.82 14.93
C ARG A 389 -11.43 5.42 16.31
N TYR A 390 -10.83 4.24 16.43
CA TYR A 390 -10.30 3.72 17.69
C TYR A 390 -8.82 4.01 17.89
N ASN A 391 -8.16 4.69 16.95
CA ASN A 391 -6.80 5.17 17.15
C ASN A 391 -6.79 6.47 17.95
N TYR A 392 -5.86 6.58 18.88
CA TYR A 392 -5.66 7.75 19.71
C TYR A 392 -4.19 7.99 19.96
N ILE A 393 -3.67 9.14 19.52
CA ILE A 393 -2.27 9.56 19.69
C ILE A 393 -2.22 11.05 20.01
N SER A 394 -1.21 11.47 20.77
CA SER A 394 -1.01 12.88 21.10
C SER A 394 0.01 13.53 20.16
N PRO A 395 -0.05 14.86 19.96
CA PRO A 395 1.01 15.59 19.25
C PRO A 395 2.41 15.32 19.81
N GLN A 396 2.54 15.20 21.14
CA GLN A 396 3.81 14.87 21.79
C GLN A 396 4.35 13.51 21.34
N ILE A 397 3.52 12.47 21.29
CA ILE A 397 3.95 11.13 20.86
C ILE A 397 4.36 11.15 19.39
N LEU A 398 3.63 11.86 18.52
CA LEU A 398 4.04 12.02 17.12
C LEU A 398 5.40 12.70 16.98
N ILE A 399 5.68 13.75 17.75
CA ILE A 399 6.99 14.41 17.75
C ILE A 399 8.08 13.46 18.25
N ASN A 400 7.83 12.71 19.34
CA ASN A 400 8.80 11.72 19.84
C ASN A 400 9.18 10.68 18.78
N ILE A 401 8.22 10.19 17.99
CA ILE A 401 8.48 9.23 16.89
C ILE A 401 9.27 9.89 15.75
N LEU A 402 9.03 11.17 15.47
CA LEU A 402 9.73 11.89 14.39
C LEU A 402 11.18 12.25 14.75
N GLU A 403 11.49 12.33 16.05
CA GLU A 403 12.84 12.64 16.56
C GLU A 403 13.72 11.40 16.76
N GLY A 404 13.10 10.25 17.03
CA GLY A 404 13.75 8.96 17.19
C GLY A 404 14.21 8.36 15.88
#